data_AF-A0A7S3L6V6-F1
#
_entry.id   AF-A0A7S3L6V6-F1
#
_cell.length_a   1.000
_cell.length_b   1.000
_cell.length_c   1.000
_cell.angle_alpha   90.00
_cell.angle_beta   90.00
_cell.angle_gamma   90.00
#
_symmetry.space_group_name_H-M   'P 1'
#
loop_
_entity.id
_entity.type
_entity.pdbx_description
1 polymer ?
#
loop_
_entity_poly.entity_id
_entity_poly.type
_entity_poly.pdbx_seq_one_letter_code
_entity_poly.pdbx_strand_id
1 'polypeptide(L)'
;MTALTLSSQPGVSVAASLILRGGGAVLSRSGGSSAHTNKGKKSTKSTQQQSLYDAIGNRWYQIPQPLRYFVSGNLGNLCLYVLDKALRLWMESMTHPPKNIDSMAYFMAYILHVAAQHAFHAFLVYGLESVSTRQVYWSTLLGTFQAYTGSAIGSTFLNSYLVKQGWNRDIVFITTISFFSCLNYFWISYMVKREEEKAGVIEVSGSKQDGKFVGRRKQGKVRNMRGGYCAFGFDKCLDPFMTIPSAASP
;
A
#
# COMPACT_ATOMS: atom_id res chain seq x y z
N MET A 1 -12.90 20.92 -29.01
CA MET A 1 -11.93 21.24 -27.95
C MET A 1 -12.72 21.68 -26.73
N THR A 2 -13.12 20.73 -25.89
CA THR A 2 -14.06 20.97 -24.79
C THR A 2 -13.24 21.06 -23.51
N ALA A 3 -13.13 22.27 -22.96
CA ALA A 3 -12.49 22.50 -21.67
C ALA A 3 -13.27 21.71 -20.59
N LEU A 4 -12.62 20.70 -20.02
CA LEU A 4 -13.10 20.02 -18.82
C LEU A 4 -12.91 20.97 -17.63
N THR A 5 -13.93 21.78 -17.37
CA THR A 5 -14.07 22.50 -16.11
C THR A 5 -14.31 21.47 -15.00
N LEU A 6 -13.25 21.10 -14.28
CA LEU A 6 -13.35 20.43 -12.98
C LEU A 6 -14.00 21.43 -12.01
N SER A 7 -15.33 21.39 -11.93
CA SER A 7 -16.09 22.06 -10.88
C SER A 7 -15.71 21.40 -9.55
N SER A 8 -15.07 22.19 -8.68
CA SER A 8 -14.90 21.92 -7.27
C SER A 8 -16.27 21.65 -6.64
N GLN A 9 -16.60 20.38 -6.42
CA GLN A 9 -17.82 19.94 -5.75
C GLN A 9 -17.54 19.83 -4.23
N PRO A 10 -18.26 20.58 -3.38
CA PRO A 10 -18.10 20.55 -1.91
C PRO A 10 -18.72 19.31 -1.24
N GLY A 11 -18.67 18.13 -1.88
CA GLY A 11 -19.39 16.92 -1.45
C GLY A 11 -18.53 15.82 -0.80
N VAL A 12 -17.20 15.87 -0.92
CA VAL A 12 -16.34 14.73 -0.53
C VAL A 12 -16.11 14.60 0.98
N SER A 13 -16.54 15.59 1.78
CA SER A 13 -16.26 15.64 3.23
C SER A 13 -17.24 14.85 4.10
N VAL A 14 -18.41 14.44 3.59
CA VAL A 14 -19.47 13.84 4.43
C VAL A 14 -19.29 12.33 4.61
N ALA A 15 -18.72 11.62 3.63
CA ALA A 15 -18.55 10.18 3.70
C ALA A 15 -17.48 9.72 4.72
N ALA A 16 -16.54 10.60 5.10
CA ALA A 16 -15.47 10.26 6.03
C ALA A 16 -15.91 10.23 7.52
N SER A 17 -17.06 10.82 7.87
CA SER A 17 -17.48 10.95 9.28
C SER A 17 -18.29 9.77 9.83
N LEU A 18 -18.70 8.80 9.01
CA LEU A 18 -19.69 7.79 9.44
C LEU A 18 -19.10 6.43 9.91
N ILE A 19 -17.78 6.23 9.87
CA ILE A 19 -17.17 4.89 10.07
C ILE A 19 -16.40 4.76 11.43
N LEU A 20 -16.31 5.81 12.25
CA LEU A 20 -15.49 5.83 13.48
C LEU A 20 -16.23 5.38 14.77
N ARG A 21 -17.39 4.73 14.70
CA ARG A 21 -18.13 4.24 15.88
C ARG A 21 -18.34 2.73 15.84
N GLY A 22 -17.42 1.97 16.44
CA GLY A 22 -17.70 0.59 16.84
C GLY A 22 -16.45 -0.25 17.03
N GLY A 23 -16.07 -0.54 18.29
CA GLY A 23 -15.00 -1.50 18.56
C GLY A 23 -14.48 -1.50 20.00
N GLY A 24 -15.37 -1.68 20.98
CA GLY A 24 -15.00 -1.84 22.38
C GLY A 24 -14.85 -3.31 22.79
N ALA A 25 -13.74 -3.57 23.49
CA ALA A 25 -13.47 -4.66 24.43
C ALA A 25 -13.23 -6.10 23.91
N VAL A 26 -11.98 -6.55 24.03
CA VAL A 26 -11.64 -7.96 24.30
C VAL A 26 -10.60 -8.01 25.43
N LEU A 27 -11.08 -8.36 26.62
CA LEU A 27 -10.26 -8.85 27.73
C LEU A 27 -9.79 -10.27 27.40
N SER A 28 -8.49 -10.54 27.50
CA SER A 28 -8.03 -11.92 27.68
C SER A 28 -6.84 -11.96 28.63
N ARG A 29 -7.11 -12.51 29.82
CA ARG A 29 -6.21 -12.76 30.93
C ARG A 29 -5.73 -14.20 30.80
N SER A 30 -4.44 -14.43 30.62
CA SER A 30 -3.84 -15.76 30.73
C SER A 30 -2.60 -15.68 31.61
N GLY A 31 -2.71 -16.29 32.79
CA GLY A 31 -1.64 -16.48 33.74
C GLY A 31 -0.90 -17.79 33.44
N GLY A 32 0.42 -17.74 33.50
CA GLY A 32 1.30 -18.90 33.39
C GLY A 32 2.65 -18.57 34.01
N SER A 33 2.81 -18.96 35.26
CA SER A 33 4.00 -18.79 36.09
C SER A 33 5.10 -19.76 35.66
N SER A 34 6.32 -19.26 35.47
CA SER A 34 7.54 -20.07 35.52
C SER A 34 8.72 -19.21 35.99
N ALA A 35 9.26 -19.62 37.14
CA ALA A 35 10.40 -19.01 37.79
C ALA A 35 11.70 -19.50 37.14
N HIS A 36 12.54 -18.57 36.69
CA HIS A 36 13.98 -18.80 36.62
C HIS A 36 14.73 -17.49 36.83
N THR A 37 15.41 -17.42 37.96
CA THR A 37 16.28 -16.31 38.37
C THR A 37 17.57 -16.33 37.57
N ASN A 38 17.84 -15.27 36.80
CA ASN A 38 19.20 -14.92 36.40
C ASN A 38 19.38 -13.40 36.44
N LYS A 39 20.28 -12.94 37.33
CA LYS A 39 20.52 -11.52 37.63
C LYS A 39 21.44 -10.91 36.56
N GLY A 40 20.83 -10.37 35.51
CA GLY A 40 21.45 -9.46 34.55
C GLY A 40 20.58 -8.23 34.35
N LYS A 41 20.66 -7.23 35.24
CA LYS A 41 19.98 -5.94 35.11
C LYS A 41 20.62 -5.11 33.99
N LYS A 42 20.27 -5.37 32.72
CA LYS A 42 20.49 -4.41 31.61
C LYS A 42 19.31 -4.46 30.63
N SER A 43 18.64 -3.32 30.51
CA SER A 43 17.68 -2.93 29.46
C SER A 43 16.41 -3.79 29.27
N THR A 44 15.51 -3.76 30.26
CA THR A 44 14.17 -4.41 30.19
C THR A 44 13.13 -3.60 29.41
N LYS A 45 13.40 -2.33 29.07
CA LYS A 45 12.40 -1.45 28.43
C LYS A 45 12.24 -1.68 26.92
N SER A 46 13.27 -2.11 26.21
CA SER A 46 13.20 -2.35 24.75
C SER A 46 12.45 -3.64 24.39
N THR A 47 12.52 -4.67 25.25
CA THR A 47 11.86 -5.97 24.98
C THR A 47 10.32 -5.89 25.07
N GLN A 48 9.76 -5.06 25.95
CA GLN A 48 8.30 -4.91 26.06
C GLN A 48 7.69 -4.17 24.86
N GLN A 49 8.39 -3.17 24.32
CA GLN A 49 7.89 -2.43 23.16
C GLN A 49 7.83 -3.32 21.92
N GLN A 50 8.89 -4.11 21.68
CA GLN A 50 8.95 -5.05 20.55
C GLN A 50 7.81 -6.08 20.61
N SER A 51 7.59 -6.68 21.78
CA SER A 51 6.49 -7.63 22.01
C SER A 51 5.11 -7.05 21.68
N LEU A 52 4.90 -5.77 21.94
CA LEU A 52 3.60 -5.12 21.69
C LEU A 52 3.41 -4.84 20.19
N TYR A 53 4.46 -4.43 19.47
CA TYR A 53 4.43 -4.30 18.01
C TYR A 53 4.18 -5.65 17.33
N ASP A 54 4.84 -6.71 17.78
CA ASP A 54 4.65 -8.07 17.24
C ASP A 54 3.21 -8.56 17.50
N ALA A 55 2.65 -8.26 18.69
CA ALA A 55 1.28 -8.63 19.02
C ALA A 55 0.23 -7.87 18.19
N ILE A 56 0.43 -6.56 17.97
CA ILE A 56 -0.48 -5.74 17.15
C ILE A 56 -0.38 -6.18 15.68
N GLY A 57 0.83 -6.36 15.16
CA GLY A 57 1.06 -6.83 13.78
C GLY A 57 0.37 -8.17 13.54
N ASN A 58 0.56 -9.14 14.44
CA ASN A 58 -0.06 -10.45 14.30
C ASN A 58 -1.60 -10.43 14.35
N ARG A 59 -2.22 -9.47 15.06
CA ARG A 59 -3.68 -9.30 15.04
C ARG A 59 -4.16 -8.62 13.75
N TRP A 60 -3.41 -7.67 13.23
CA TRP A 60 -3.76 -6.97 11.99
C TRP A 60 -3.91 -7.95 10.81
N TYR A 61 -2.96 -8.87 10.65
CA TYR A 61 -2.98 -9.86 9.57
C TYR A 61 -4.08 -10.94 9.71
N GLN A 62 -4.81 -11.00 10.83
CA GLN A 62 -6.00 -11.87 10.97
C GLN A 62 -7.24 -11.28 10.28
N ILE A 63 -7.25 -9.97 10.00
CA ILE A 63 -8.34 -9.30 9.31
C ILE A 63 -8.34 -9.75 7.83
N PRO A 64 -9.51 -10.05 7.23
CA PRO A 64 -9.63 -10.37 5.81
C PRO A 64 -8.92 -9.36 4.92
N GLN A 65 -8.22 -9.86 3.90
CA GLN A 65 -7.43 -9.05 2.98
C GLN A 65 -8.22 -7.91 2.29
N PRO A 66 -9.49 -8.08 1.86
CA PRO A 66 -10.26 -7.00 1.26
C PRO A 66 -10.51 -5.82 2.21
N LEU A 67 -10.72 -6.09 3.50
CA LEU A 67 -10.91 -5.04 4.51
C LEU A 67 -9.61 -4.26 4.74
N ARG A 68 -8.47 -4.96 4.79
CA ARG A 68 -7.15 -4.30 4.88
C ARG A 68 -6.86 -3.44 3.65
N TYR A 69 -7.22 -3.93 2.46
CA TYR A 69 -7.11 -3.16 1.22
C TYR A 69 -8.01 -1.92 1.24
N PHE A 70 -9.23 -2.03 1.77
CA PHE A 70 -10.12 -0.89 1.93
C PHE A 70 -9.56 0.16 2.89
N VAL A 71 -9.03 -0.25 4.05
CA VAL A 71 -8.39 0.69 5.00
C VAL A 71 -7.18 1.38 4.38
N SER A 72 -6.32 0.63 3.68
CA SER A 72 -5.20 1.17 2.90
C SER A 72 -5.70 2.18 1.85
N GLY A 73 -6.77 1.84 1.13
CA GLY A 73 -7.54 2.71 0.23
C GLY A 73 -7.83 4.09 0.81
N ASN A 74 -8.44 4.11 2.00
CA ASN A 74 -8.83 5.35 2.66
C ASN A 74 -7.62 6.16 3.16
N LEU A 75 -6.57 5.47 3.62
CA LEU A 75 -5.33 6.13 4.04
C LEU A 75 -4.61 6.79 2.86
N GLY A 76 -4.64 6.15 1.69
CA GLY A 76 -4.20 6.75 0.43
C GLY A 76 -4.94 8.04 0.10
N ASN A 77 -6.27 8.02 0.17
CA ASN A 77 -7.09 9.21 -0.09
C ASN A 77 -6.77 10.35 0.87
N LEU A 78 -6.56 10.05 2.16
CA LEU A 78 -6.11 11.05 3.14
C LEU A 78 -4.74 11.61 2.76
N CYS A 79 -3.81 10.76 2.35
CA CYS A 79 -2.49 11.17 1.88
C CYS A 79 -2.58 12.08 0.64
N LEU A 80 -3.42 11.73 -0.33
CA LEU A 80 -3.67 12.57 -1.51
C LEU A 80 -4.18 13.96 -1.12
N TYR A 81 -5.14 14.04 -0.20
CA TYR A 81 -5.66 15.32 0.28
C TYR A 81 -4.58 16.19 0.93
N VAL A 82 -3.75 15.60 1.80
CA VAL A 82 -2.65 16.31 2.46
C VAL A 82 -1.59 16.75 1.45
N LEU A 83 -1.22 15.89 0.50
CA LEU A 83 -0.26 16.21 -0.55
C LEU A 83 -0.75 17.32 -1.47
N ASP A 84 -2.01 17.28 -1.91
CA ASP A 84 -2.61 18.33 -2.74
C ASP A 84 -2.58 19.68 -2.01
N LYS A 85 -2.97 19.71 -0.73
CA LYS A 85 -2.91 20.93 0.09
C LYS A 85 -1.47 21.43 0.28
N ALA A 86 -0.52 20.56 0.59
CA ALA A 86 0.87 20.94 0.79
C ALA A 86 1.49 21.48 -0.51
N LEU A 87 1.24 20.83 -1.65
CA LEU A 87 1.76 21.26 -2.95
C LEU A 87 1.14 22.57 -3.41
N ARG A 88 -0.16 22.78 -3.18
CA ARG A 88 -0.82 24.07 -3.45
C ARG A 88 -0.17 25.20 -2.67
N LEU A 89 -0.04 25.05 -1.35
CA LEU A 89 0.60 26.06 -0.49
C LEU A 89 2.04 26.34 -0.91
N TRP A 90 2.79 25.29 -1.27
CA TRP A 90 4.16 25.43 -1.77
C TRP A 90 4.21 26.19 -3.10
N MET A 91 3.34 25.88 -4.06
CA MET A 91 3.29 26.58 -5.35
C MET A 91 2.82 28.03 -5.21
N GLU A 92 1.87 28.31 -4.30
CA GLU A 92 1.42 29.67 -3.98
C GLU A 92 2.53 30.53 -3.35
N SER A 93 3.49 29.90 -2.66
CA SER A 93 4.63 30.60 -2.05
C SER A 93 5.73 30.99 -3.04
N MET A 94 5.67 30.54 -4.30
CA MET A 94 6.67 30.87 -5.32
C MET A 94 6.59 32.33 -5.74
N THR A 95 7.73 32.94 -6.06
CA THR A 95 7.81 34.33 -6.57
C THR A 95 6.98 34.54 -7.85
N HIS A 96 6.88 33.50 -8.68
CA HIS A 96 6.09 33.49 -9.91
C HIS A 96 5.22 32.24 -9.98
N PRO A 97 4.05 32.24 -9.33
CA PRO A 97 3.20 31.07 -9.29
C PRO A 97 2.65 30.77 -10.69
N PRO A 98 2.51 29.48 -11.06
CA PRO A 98 1.94 29.10 -12.34
C PRO A 98 0.47 29.51 -12.42
N LYS A 99 -0.04 29.83 -13.62
CA LYS A 99 -1.46 30.22 -13.78
C LYS A 99 -2.46 29.11 -13.42
N ASN A 100 -2.03 27.85 -13.50
CA ASN A 100 -2.87 26.66 -13.29
C ASN A 100 -2.45 25.88 -12.04
N ILE A 101 -2.26 26.57 -10.91
CA ILE A 101 -1.82 25.96 -9.64
C ILE A 101 -2.67 24.74 -9.29
N ASP A 102 -3.99 24.87 -9.36
CA ASP A 102 -4.92 23.81 -8.96
C ASP A 102 -4.69 22.49 -9.69
N SER A 103 -4.61 22.56 -11.02
CA SER A 103 -4.41 21.39 -11.88
C SER A 103 -3.02 20.80 -11.72
N MET A 104 -1.99 21.65 -11.62
CA MET A 104 -0.61 21.20 -11.47
C MET A 104 -0.38 20.56 -10.11
N ALA A 105 -0.86 21.16 -9.02
CA ALA A 105 -0.74 20.63 -7.68
C ALA A 105 -1.49 19.30 -7.56
N TYR A 106 -2.73 19.22 -8.07
CA TYR A 106 -3.49 17.97 -8.06
C TYR A 106 -2.79 16.87 -8.86
N PHE A 107 -2.26 17.18 -10.04
CA PHE A 107 -1.53 16.21 -10.87
C PHE A 107 -0.27 15.68 -10.18
N MET A 108 0.53 16.57 -9.61
CA MET A 108 1.75 16.19 -8.88
C MET A 108 1.40 15.39 -7.61
N ALA A 109 0.36 15.80 -6.89
CA ALA A 109 -0.16 15.08 -5.73
C ALA A 109 -0.64 13.68 -6.13
N TYR A 110 -1.29 13.54 -7.29
CA TYR A 110 -1.76 12.26 -7.80
C TYR A 110 -0.59 11.30 -8.11
N ILE A 111 0.47 11.78 -8.73
CA ILE A 111 1.67 10.95 -8.99
C ILE A 111 2.28 10.46 -7.67
N LEU A 112 2.48 11.36 -6.71
CA LEU A 112 3.03 11.00 -5.39
C LEU A 112 2.11 10.08 -4.60
N HIS A 113 0.80 10.29 -4.70
CA HIS A 113 -0.21 9.44 -4.09
C HIS A 113 -0.13 8.01 -4.60
N VAL A 114 0.08 7.76 -5.90
CA VAL A 114 0.19 6.40 -6.42
C VAL A 114 1.37 5.65 -5.76
N ALA A 115 2.51 6.32 -5.56
CA ALA A 115 3.65 5.74 -4.87
C ALA A 115 3.38 5.49 -3.37
N ALA A 116 2.77 6.46 -2.68
CA ALA A 116 2.39 6.30 -1.27
C ALA A 116 1.36 5.17 -1.08
N GLN A 117 0.40 5.07 -1.99
CA GLN A 117 -0.64 4.06 -1.98
C GLN A 117 -0.08 2.65 -2.23
N HIS A 118 0.88 2.52 -3.14
CA HIS A 118 1.62 1.27 -3.32
C HIS A 118 2.37 0.86 -2.05
N ALA A 119 3.02 1.81 -1.38
CA ALA A 119 3.66 1.56 -0.10
C ALA A 119 2.63 1.10 0.96
N PHE A 120 1.50 1.79 1.12
CA PHE A 120 0.46 1.38 2.07
C PHE A 120 -0.09 -0.02 1.77
N HIS A 121 -0.26 -0.40 0.52
CA HIS A 121 -0.65 -1.77 0.16
C HIS A 121 0.43 -2.79 0.53
N ALA A 122 1.70 -2.49 0.27
CA ALA A 122 2.81 -3.34 0.68
C ALA A 122 2.85 -3.51 2.21
N PHE A 123 2.74 -2.43 2.98
CA PHE A 123 2.79 -2.48 4.45
C PHE A 123 1.54 -3.14 5.06
N LEU A 124 0.35 -2.67 4.70
CA LEU A 124 -0.90 -3.03 5.39
C LEU A 124 -1.56 -4.29 4.84
N VAL A 125 -1.41 -4.58 3.54
CA VAL A 125 -2.17 -5.65 2.87
C VAL A 125 -1.32 -6.89 2.65
N TYR A 126 -0.16 -6.75 2.01
CA TYR A 126 0.66 -7.90 1.60
C TYR A 126 1.76 -8.25 2.61
N GLY A 127 2.25 -7.26 3.35
CA GLY A 127 3.41 -7.40 4.23
C GLY A 127 4.71 -7.04 3.50
N LEU A 128 5.70 -6.58 4.25
CA LEU A 128 6.99 -6.15 3.70
C LEU A 128 7.76 -7.28 2.98
N GLU A 129 7.49 -8.52 3.33
CA GLU A 129 8.13 -9.71 2.73
C GLU A 129 7.80 -9.87 1.25
N SER A 130 6.63 -9.40 0.80
CA SER A 130 6.24 -9.50 -0.61
C SER A 130 7.06 -8.57 -1.52
N VAL A 131 7.82 -7.64 -0.94
CA VAL A 131 8.63 -6.63 -1.63
C VAL A 131 10.11 -6.78 -1.23
N SER A 132 10.59 -8.00 -1.20
CA SER A 132 11.97 -8.30 -0.77
C SER A 132 13.03 -7.85 -1.79
N THR A 133 12.68 -7.73 -3.08
CA THR A 133 13.63 -7.36 -4.13
C THR A 133 13.23 -6.10 -4.88
N ARG A 134 14.24 -5.31 -5.28
CA ARG A 134 14.07 -4.08 -6.06
C ARG A 134 13.31 -4.33 -7.38
N GLN A 135 13.57 -5.46 -8.04
CA GLN A 135 12.90 -5.80 -9.30
C GLN A 135 11.40 -6.04 -9.10
N VAL A 136 11.00 -6.80 -8.06
CA VAL A 136 9.60 -7.03 -7.72
C VAL A 136 8.91 -5.72 -7.30
N TYR A 137 9.60 -4.85 -6.57
CA TYR A 137 9.08 -3.52 -6.22
C TYR A 137 8.71 -2.70 -7.46
N TRP A 138 9.64 -2.53 -8.41
CA TRP A 138 9.36 -1.74 -9.62
C TRP A 138 8.29 -2.37 -10.51
N SER A 139 8.28 -3.71 -10.63
CA SER A 139 7.25 -4.46 -11.37
C SER A 139 5.86 -4.21 -10.79
N THR A 140 5.70 -4.35 -9.48
CA THR A 140 4.42 -4.13 -8.78
C THR A 140 3.99 -2.67 -8.75
N LEU A 141 4.93 -1.73 -8.62
CA LEU A 141 4.66 -0.29 -8.68
C LEU A 141 4.14 0.11 -10.07
N LEU A 142 4.79 -0.36 -11.14
CA LEU A 142 4.35 -0.09 -12.51
C LEU A 142 2.98 -0.73 -12.79
N GLY A 143 2.76 -1.96 -12.31
CA GLY A 143 1.46 -2.62 -12.39
C GLY A 143 0.35 -1.85 -11.67
N THR A 144 0.66 -1.24 -10.52
CA THR A 144 -0.27 -0.39 -9.78
C THR A 144 -0.58 0.90 -10.55
N PHE A 145 0.44 1.53 -11.14
CA PHE A 145 0.26 2.71 -11.98
C PHE A 145 -0.63 2.43 -13.20
N GLN A 146 -0.43 1.28 -13.87
CA GLN A 146 -1.25 0.84 -15.00
C GLN A 146 -2.71 0.58 -14.57
N ALA A 147 -2.92 -0.11 -13.44
CA ALA A 147 -4.24 -0.39 -12.92
C ALA A 147 -5.03 0.90 -12.61
N TYR A 148 -4.37 1.86 -11.95
CA TYR A 148 -5.00 3.15 -11.63
C TYR A 148 -5.22 4.03 -12.86
N THR A 149 -4.29 4.06 -13.80
CA THR A 149 -4.47 4.80 -15.05
C THR A 149 -5.61 4.22 -15.88
N GLY A 150 -5.65 2.89 -16.05
CA GLY A 150 -6.74 2.20 -16.72
C GLY A 150 -8.08 2.42 -16.05
N SER A 151 -8.12 2.40 -14.71
CA SER A 151 -9.32 2.69 -13.94
C SER A 151 -9.78 4.14 -14.05
N ALA A 152 -8.86 5.12 -14.10
CA ALA A 152 -9.21 6.53 -14.25
C ALA A 152 -9.85 6.80 -15.63
N ILE A 153 -9.26 6.24 -16.68
CA ILE A 153 -9.81 6.34 -18.05
C ILE A 153 -11.15 5.61 -18.12
N GLY A 154 -11.19 4.35 -17.65
CA GLY A 154 -12.39 3.53 -17.68
C GLY A 154 -13.55 4.11 -16.87
N SER A 155 -13.27 4.66 -15.68
CA SER A 155 -14.28 5.32 -14.85
C SER A 155 -14.85 6.56 -15.52
N THR A 156 -14.05 7.32 -16.25
CA THR A 156 -14.53 8.48 -17.00
C THR A 156 -15.50 8.07 -18.11
N PHE A 157 -15.17 7.02 -18.86
CA PHE A 157 -16.05 6.48 -19.90
C PHE A 157 -17.34 5.88 -19.32
N LEU A 158 -17.23 5.06 -18.27
CA LEU A 158 -18.38 4.40 -17.64
C LEU A 158 -19.32 5.42 -16.97
N ASN A 159 -18.76 6.40 -16.26
CA ASN A 159 -19.53 7.49 -15.65
C ASN A 159 -20.28 8.28 -16.73
N SER A 160 -19.58 8.67 -17.81
CA SER A 160 -20.21 9.38 -18.95
C SER A 160 -21.31 8.57 -19.61
N TYR A 161 -21.13 7.24 -19.73
CA TYR A 161 -22.13 6.34 -20.28
C TYR A 161 -23.38 6.24 -19.39
N LEU A 162 -23.20 6.02 -18.08
CA LEU A 162 -24.31 5.87 -17.14
C LEU A 162 -25.11 7.17 -16.96
N VAL A 163 -24.44 8.33 -16.94
CA VAL A 163 -25.13 9.64 -16.91
C VAL A 163 -25.97 9.85 -18.17
N LYS A 164 -25.50 9.40 -19.35
CA LYS A 164 -26.29 9.45 -20.59
C LYS A 164 -27.54 8.56 -20.56
N GLN A 165 -27.54 7.50 -19.75
CA GLN A 165 -28.72 6.66 -19.53
C GLN A 165 -29.71 7.28 -18.53
N GLY A 166 -29.46 8.50 -18.04
CA GLY A 166 -30.36 9.21 -17.13
C GLY A 166 -30.24 8.78 -15.66
N TRP A 167 -29.19 8.05 -15.29
CA TRP A 167 -28.96 7.66 -13.90
C TRP A 167 -28.58 8.87 -13.04
N ASN A 168 -28.96 8.86 -11.76
CA ASN A 168 -28.59 9.90 -10.81
C ASN A 168 -27.06 9.96 -10.66
N ARG A 169 -26.48 11.17 -10.78
CA ARG A 169 -25.02 11.42 -10.73
C ARG A 169 -24.37 10.84 -9.48
N ASP A 170 -25.04 10.89 -8.33
CA ASP A 170 -24.49 10.37 -7.07
C ASP A 170 -24.35 8.84 -7.11
N ILE A 171 -25.39 8.16 -7.61
CA ILE A 171 -25.41 6.71 -7.78
C ILE A 171 -24.32 6.32 -8.79
N VAL A 172 -24.26 7.00 -9.94
CA VAL A 172 -23.25 6.72 -10.96
C VAL A 172 -21.83 6.85 -10.40
N PHE A 173 -21.57 7.91 -9.65
CA PHE A 173 -20.26 8.12 -9.04
C PHE A 173 -19.88 6.98 -8.08
N ILE A 174 -20.78 6.65 -7.14
CA ILE A 174 -20.54 5.58 -6.15
C ILE A 174 -20.39 4.22 -6.84
N THR A 175 -21.25 3.90 -7.81
CA THR A 175 -21.19 2.64 -8.56
C THR A 175 -19.90 2.52 -9.34
N THR A 176 -19.47 3.59 -10.02
CA THR A 176 -18.24 3.59 -10.81
C THR A 176 -17.02 3.41 -9.91
N ILE A 177 -16.93 4.16 -8.81
CA ILE A 177 -15.81 4.02 -7.85
C ILE A 177 -15.77 2.62 -7.25
N SER A 178 -16.93 2.09 -6.83
CA SER A 178 -17.02 0.76 -6.22
C SER A 178 -16.60 -0.34 -7.20
N PHE A 179 -17.07 -0.24 -8.44
CA PHE A 179 -16.73 -1.19 -9.50
C PHE A 179 -15.23 -1.20 -9.81
N PHE A 180 -14.62 -0.04 -10.04
CA PHE A 180 -13.19 0.06 -10.31
C PHE A 180 -12.32 -0.26 -9.08
N SER A 181 -12.81 -0.01 -7.87
CA SER A 181 -12.14 -0.45 -6.64
C SER A 181 -12.04 -1.97 -6.58
N CYS A 182 -13.11 -2.69 -6.92
CA CYS A 182 -13.09 -4.15 -7.00
C CYS A 182 -12.13 -4.65 -8.09
N LEU A 183 -12.18 -4.06 -9.29
CA LEU A 183 -11.27 -4.42 -10.39
C LEU A 183 -9.80 -4.20 -10.00
N ASN A 184 -9.48 -3.07 -9.38
CA ASN A 184 -8.12 -2.77 -8.92
C ASN A 184 -7.65 -3.78 -7.86
N TYR A 185 -8.50 -4.15 -6.92
CA TYR A 185 -8.17 -5.17 -5.93
C TYR A 185 -7.81 -6.51 -6.59
N PHE A 186 -8.63 -6.99 -7.52
CA PHE A 186 -8.37 -8.24 -8.23
C PHE A 186 -7.13 -8.15 -9.10
N TRP A 187 -6.94 -7.04 -9.82
CA TRP A 187 -5.79 -6.85 -10.70
C TRP A 187 -4.47 -6.82 -9.94
N ILE A 188 -4.38 -6.05 -8.86
CA ILE A 188 -3.16 -5.96 -8.05
C ILE A 188 -2.89 -7.31 -7.36
N SER A 189 -3.92 -7.96 -6.81
CA SER A 189 -3.76 -9.28 -6.18
C SER A 189 -3.30 -10.35 -7.18
N TYR A 190 -3.80 -10.31 -8.41
CA TYR A 190 -3.33 -11.17 -9.50
C TYR A 190 -1.87 -10.89 -9.85
N MET A 191 -1.46 -9.62 -9.89
CA MET A 191 -0.10 -9.26 -10.23
C MET A 191 0.90 -9.66 -9.15
N VAL A 192 0.59 -9.42 -7.87
CA VAL A 192 1.44 -9.85 -6.75
C VAL A 192 1.62 -11.36 -6.77
N LYS A 193 0.54 -12.13 -6.92
CA LYS A 193 0.60 -13.60 -6.99
C LYS A 193 1.49 -14.12 -8.13
N ARG A 194 1.42 -13.49 -9.31
CA ARG A 194 2.26 -13.88 -10.46
C ARG A 194 3.74 -13.62 -10.22
N GLU A 195 4.09 -12.54 -9.54
CA GLU A 195 5.50 -12.21 -9.25
C GLU A 195 6.07 -13.12 -8.15
N GLU A 196 5.27 -13.48 -7.15
CA GLU A 196 5.63 -14.48 -6.12
C GLU A 196 5.91 -15.86 -6.74
N GLU A 197 5.05 -16.31 -7.65
CA GLU A 197 5.23 -17.58 -8.38
C GLU A 197 6.53 -17.58 -9.20
N LYS A 198 6.87 -16.46 -9.85
CA LYS A 198 8.14 -16.34 -10.59
C LYS A 198 9.35 -16.37 -9.68
N ALA A 199 9.29 -15.70 -8.52
CA ALA A 199 10.39 -15.65 -7.57
C ALA A 199 10.70 -17.05 -6.97
N GLY A 200 9.66 -17.81 -6.61
CA GLY A 200 9.83 -19.16 -6.05
C GLY A 200 10.41 -20.20 -7.03
N VAL A 201 10.21 -20.02 -8.34
CA VAL A 201 10.78 -20.92 -9.36
C VAL A 201 12.30 -20.75 -9.51
N ILE A 202 12.82 -19.55 -9.25
CA ILE A 202 14.26 -19.25 -9.41
C ILE A 202 15.08 -19.89 -8.28
N GLU A 203 14.54 -19.96 -7.07
CA GLU A 203 15.27 -20.49 -5.91
C GLU A 203 15.52 -22.01 -6.00
N VAL A 204 14.62 -22.77 -6.66
CA VAL A 204 14.75 -24.23 -6.80
C VAL A 204 15.70 -24.64 -7.94
N SER A 205 15.97 -23.75 -8.90
CA SER A 205 16.80 -24.07 -10.07
C SER A 205 18.31 -23.80 -9.86
N GLY A 206 18.69 -23.09 -8.80
CA GLY A 206 20.08 -22.74 -8.50
C GLY A 206 20.91 -23.83 -7.81
N SER A 207 20.28 -24.83 -7.20
CA SER A 207 20.98 -25.96 -6.58
C SER A 207 21.20 -27.09 -7.58
N LYS A 208 22.05 -26.85 -8.58
CA LYS A 208 22.72 -27.94 -9.29
C LYS A 208 23.76 -28.51 -8.32
N GLN A 209 23.29 -29.37 -7.42
CA GLN A 209 24.12 -30.27 -6.64
C GLN A 209 24.78 -31.24 -7.61
N ASP A 210 26.04 -30.95 -7.96
CA ASP A 210 26.97 -32.00 -8.35
C ASP A 210 27.21 -32.88 -7.12
N GLY A 211 26.48 -34.01 -7.02
CA GLY A 211 26.76 -34.98 -5.96
C GLY A 211 25.65 -35.97 -5.66
N LYS A 212 25.78 -37.17 -6.25
CA LYS A 212 25.28 -38.46 -5.77
C LYS A 212 23.78 -38.58 -5.47
N PHE A 213 23.11 -39.18 -6.44
CA PHE A 213 21.84 -39.89 -6.34
C PHE A 213 21.83 -40.87 -5.16
N VAL A 214 21.14 -40.53 -4.06
CA VAL A 214 20.73 -41.48 -3.02
C VAL A 214 19.25 -41.24 -2.69
N GLY A 215 18.42 -42.22 -3.10
CA GLY A 215 17.25 -42.65 -2.34
C GLY A 215 16.03 -41.73 -2.30
N ARG A 216 15.05 -42.00 -3.18
CA ARG A 216 13.63 -41.64 -3.04
C ARG A 216 13.14 -41.73 -1.59
N ARG A 217 12.69 -40.62 -1.00
CA ARG A 217 11.66 -40.64 0.05
C ARG A 217 10.53 -39.66 -0.26
N LYS A 218 9.34 -40.13 0.12
CA LYS A 218 8.02 -39.68 -0.29
C LYS A 218 7.74 -38.22 0.07
N GLN A 219 6.94 -37.60 -0.81
CA GLN A 219 6.36 -36.27 -0.73
C GLN A 219 5.91 -35.90 0.71
N GLY A 220 6.65 -34.96 1.30
CA GLY A 220 6.22 -34.25 2.50
C GLY A 220 5.26 -33.14 2.12
N LYS A 221 4.02 -33.28 2.56
CA LYS A 221 2.97 -32.27 2.66
C LYS A 221 3.58 -30.87 2.94
N VAL A 222 3.56 -29.99 1.94
CA VAL A 222 3.99 -28.60 2.03
C VAL A 222 3.11 -27.93 3.09
N ARG A 223 3.63 -27.82 4.31
CA ARG A 223 3.02 -27.01 5.35
C ARG A 223 3.24 -25.57 4.94
N ASN A 224 2.12 -24.89 4.70
CA ASN A 224 1.96 -23.46 4.57
C ASN A 224 2.90 -22.75 5.59
N MET A 225 4.08 -22.30 5.13
CA MET A 225 4.99 -21.54 5.97
C MET A 225 4.37 -20.17 6.12
N ARG A 226 3.74 -19.93 7.27
CA ARG A 226 3.44 -18.57 7.72
C ARG A 226 4.77 -17.84 7.86
N GLY A 227 4.92 -16.79 7.07
CA GLY A 227 6.10 -15.92 6.99
C GLY A 227 6.69 -15.63 8.35
N GLY A 228 7.97 -16.01 8.50
CA GLY A 228 8.80 -15.58 9.60
C GLY A 228 9.34 -14.21 9.24
N TYR A 229 8.86 -13.18 9.95
CA TYR A 229 9.27 -11.79 9.80
C TYR A 229 10.79 -11.64 9.77
N CYS A 230 11.35 -11.56 8.57
CA CYS A 230 12.70 -11.04 8.38
C CYS A 230 12.62 -9.52 8.61
N ALA A 231 13.03 -9.09 9.80
CA ALA A 231 13.22 -7.68 10.14
C ALA A 231 14.35 -7.09 9.28
N PHE A 232 14.02 -6.69 8.05
CA PHE A 232 14.91 -5.88 7.22
C PHE A 232 14.75 -4.41 7.65
N GLY A 233 15.81 -3.87 8.26
CA GLY A 233 15.92 -2.45 8.55
C GLY A 233 15.77 -1.63 7.28
N PHE A 234 14.75 -0.78 7.26
CA PHE A 234 14.40 0.12 6.16
C PHE A 234 15.46 1.21 5.90
N ASP A 235 16.44 1.34 6.79
CA ASP A 235 17.47 2.39 6.78
C ASP A 235 18.49 2.28 5.63
N LYS A 236 18.50 1.19 4.84
CA LYS A 236 19.50 1.00 3.76
C LYS A 236 18.97 1.14 2.34
N CYS A 237 17.67 1.38 2.14
CA CYS A 237 17.08 1.51 0.80
C CYS A 237 16.71 2.94 0.40
N LEU A 238 16.88 3.93 1.29
CA LEU A 238 16.48 5.32 1.07
C LEU A 238 17.62 6.27 0.65
N ASP A 239 18.87 5.79 0.61
CA ASP A 239 20.01 6.55 0.08
C ASP A 239 20.46 5.88 -1.24
N PRO A 240 20.44 6.54 -2.43
CA PRO A 240 20.70 7.96 -2.67
C PRO A 240 19.71 8.59 -3.69
N PHE A 241 18.65 9.28 -3.23
CA PHE A 241 17.78 10.07 -4.12
C PHE A 241 17.68 11.56 -3.74
N MET A 242 18.49 12.03 -2.79
CA MET A 242 18.55 13.45 -2.38
C MET A 242 19.98 14.03 -2.39
N THR A 243 20.71 13.85 -3.50
CA THR A 243 21.89 14.69 -3.77
C THR A 243 21.60 15.52 -5.02
N ILE A 244 20.94 16.66 -4.83
CA ILE A 244 20.85 17.71 -5.84
C ILE A 244 22.20 18.42 -5.84
N PRO A 245 22.98 18.41 -6.94
CA PRO A 245 24.20 19.18 -7.00
C PRO A 245 23.86 20.67 -6.92
N SER A 246 24.41 21.35 -5.92
CA SER A 246 24.39 22.81 -5.80
C SER A 246 25.08 23.39 -7.04
N ALA A 247 24.30 23.98 -7.94
CA ALA A 247 24.84 24.75 -9.06
C ALA A 247 25.56 25.98 -8.49
N ALA A 248 26.89 26.01 -8.65
CA ALA A 248 27.68 27.22 -8.47
C ALA A 248 27.27 28.23 -9.54
N SER A 249 26.83 29.41 -9.09
CA SER A 249 26.56 30.58 -9.93
C SER A 249 27.87 31.33 -10.23
N PRO A 250 28.09 31.79 -11.48
CA PRO A 250 29.04 32.86 -11.76
C PRO A 250 28.51 34.22 -11.29
#